data_AF-A0A9P6PAS1-F1
#
_entry.id   AF-A0A9P6PAS1-F1
#
_cell.length_a   1.000
_cell.length_b   1.000
_cell.length_c   1.000
_cell.angle_alpha   90.00
_cell.angle_beta   90.00
_cell.angle_gamma   90.00
#
_symmetry.space_group_name_H-M   'P 1'
#
loop_
_entity.id
_entity.type
_entity.pdbx_description
1 polymer ?
#
loop_
_entity_poly.entity_id
_entity_poly.type
_entity_poly.pdbx_seq_one_letter_code
_entity_poly.pdbx_strand_id
1 'polypeptide(L)'
;MLKEDIGVREYLKKKLKNASVSRVVIERPAKNARFTIYSSRPGVVIGKKGEDIELLKTELQRRMGVPVHVNIEEVRKPETDAQLIADSITQQLERRIMFRRAMKRAMQNAMRLGAQGIKIMSAGRLNGIEIARTEWYREGRVPLHTLRADVDYATSEAKTTYGIIGVKVWVYKGDTLGRNDVPIVEEPAEDKRLRRNARPGDRRPRRDGEGGGPEWRITMLQPKRRKYRKEQKGRNTGVATRGNAVSFGEFGLKAVGRGRLTARQIEAARRAMTRHIKRGGRIWIRIFPDKPISQKPAEVRMGNGKGNPEYYVAEIQPGKMLYEMDGVNEELAREAFRLAAAKLPLKTMFVARQIGA
;
A
#
# COMPACT_ATOMS: atom_id res chain seq x y z
N MET A 1 22.17 -38.14 17.26
CA MET A 1 21.86 -37.53 15.95
C MET A 1 20.84 -36.39 16.05
N LEU A 2 19.51 -36.62 16.18
CA LEU A 2 18.54 -35.50 16.18
C LEU A 2 18.77 -34.47 17.32
N LYS A 3 19.10 -34.94 18.53
CA LYS A 3 19.42 -34.08 19.69
C LYS A 3 20.63 -33.17 19.42
N GLU A 4 21.65 -33.70 18.75
CA GLU A 4 22.82 -32.90 18.34
C GLU A 4 22.42 -31.84 17.32
N ASP A 5 21.60 -32.20 16.32
CA ASP A 5 21.17 -31.25 15.29
C ASP A 5 20.34 -30.10 15.88
N ILE A 6 19.45 -30.39 16.83
CA ILE A 6 18.69 -29.37 17.56
C ILE A 6 19.64 -28.47 18.36
N GLY A 7 20.58 -29.06 19.11
CA GLY A 7 21.57 -28.30 19.88
C GLY A 7 22.45 -27.41 19.00
N VAL A 8 22.83 -27.87 17.81
CA VAL A 8 23.59 -27.09 16.84
C VAL A 8 22.74 -25.98 16.22
N ARG A 9 21.46 -26.23 15.90
CA ARG A 9 20.55 -25.19 15.39
C ARG A 9 20.34 -24.07 16.42
N GLU A 10 20.12 -24.41 17.68
CA GLU A 10 19.99 -23.43 18.76
C GLU A 10 21.27 -22.62 18.96
N TYR A 11 22.42 -23.31 18.92
CA TYR A 11 23.73 -22.69 19.02
C TYR A 11 23.97 -21.68 17.88
N LEU A 12 23.72 -22.09 16.63
CA LEU A 12 23.86 -21.24 15.45
C LEU A 12 22.91 -20.04 15.51
N LYS A 13 21.65 -20.25 15.92
CA LYS A 13 20.66 -19.17 16.07
C LYS A 13 21.11 -18.14 17.12
N LYS A 14 21.76 -18.58 18.20
CA LYS A 14 22.29 -17.69 19.25
C LYS A 14 23.54 -16.93 18.80
N LYS A 15 24.51 -17.64 18.19
CA LYS A 15 25.78 -17.03 17.77
C LYS A 15 25.60 -16.07 16.58
N LEU A 16 24.75 -16.43 15.61
CA LEU A 16 24.53 -15.66 14.39
C LEU A 16 23.34 -14.69 14.48
N LYS A 17 22.95 -14.23 15.67
CA LYS A 17 21.82 -13.29 15.86
C LYS A 17 21.98 -12.00 15.04
N ASN A 18 23.21 -11.51 14.89
CA ASN A 18 23.50 -10.29 14.12
C ASN A 18 23.49 -10.53 12.60
N ALA A 19 23.71 -11.78 12.16
CA ALA A 19 23.82 -12.12 10.75
C ALA A 19 22.47 -12.33 10.05
N SER A 20 21.33 -12.24 10.76
CA SER A 20 19.99 -12.33 10.18
C SER A 20 19.83 -13.60 9.32
N VAL A 21 19.88 -14.75 10.00
CA VAL A 21 19.80 -16.10 9.42
C VAL A 21 18.33 -16.48 9.24
N SER A 22 17.97 -16.96 8.04
CA SER A 22 16.61 -17.45 7.73
C SER A 22 16.46 -18.92 8.15
N ARG A 23 17.28 -19.81 7.58
CA ARG A 23 17.22 -21.25 7.82
C ARG A 23 18.60 -21.89 7.78
N VAL A 24 18.73 -23.02 8.46
CA VAL A 24 19.95 -23.83 8.47
C VAL A 24 19.58 -25.23 8.01
N VAL A 25 20.15 -25.64 6.87
CA VAL A 25 20.02 -27.00 6.35
C VAL A 25 21.24 -27.79 6.82
N ILE A 26 20.98 -28.98 7.39
CA ILE A 26 22.01 -29.87 7.89
C ILE A 26 21.89 -31.16 7.09
N GLU A 27 22.93 -31.48 6.33
CA GLU A 27 23.06 -32.73 5.61
C GLU A 27 24.20 -33.53 6.25
N ARG A 28 24.00 -34.83 6.45
CA ARG A 28 25.03 -35.71 7.02
C ARG A 28 25.39 -36.83 6.03
N PRO A 29 26.16 -36.53 4.97
CA PRO A 29 26.66 -37.57 4.07
C PRO A 29 27.76 -38.38 4.77
N ALA A 30 27.61 -39.71 4.80
CA ALA A 30 28.56 -40.72 5.29
C ALA A 30 29.72 -40.19 6.19
N LYS A 31 29.48 -40.11 7.51
CA LYS A 31 30.44 -39.66 8.55
C LYS A 31 30.92 -38.21 8.45
N ASN A 32 30.44 -37.41 7.50
CA ASN A 32 30.66 -35.97 7.41
C ASN A 32 29.37 -35.20 7.67
N ALA A 33 29.50 -33.91 7.99
CA ALA A 33 28.37 -33.00 8.09
C ALA A 33 28.57 -31.77 7.23
N ARG A 34 27.54 -31.42 6.47
CA ARG A 34 27.46 -30.22 5.63
C ARG A 34 26.36 -29.32 6.18
N PHE A 35 26.73 -28.10 6.57
CA PHE A 35 25.80 -27.07 7.01
C PHE A 35 25.64 -26.06 5.89
N THR A 36 24.43 -25.85 5.42
CA THR A 36 24.11 -24.74 4.50
C THR A 36 23.30 -23.70 5.25
N ILE A 37 23.93 -22.55 5.51
CA ILE A 37 23.35 -21.44 6.26
C ILE A 37 22.81 -20.42 5.27
N TYR A 38 21.49 -20.21 5.31
CA TYR A 38 20.83 -19.18 4.51
C TYR A 38 20.80 -17.87 5.30
N SER A 39 21.52 -16.86 4.82
CA SER A 39 21.61 -15.55 5.47
C SER A 39 21.32 -14.41 4.49
N SER A 40 20.71 -13.35 5.02
CA SER A 40 20.56 -12.08 4.29
C SER A 40 21.81 -11.21 4.33
N ARG A 41 22.77 -11.52 5.22
CA ARG A 41 24.02 -10.78 5.40
C ARG A 41 25.19 -11.77 5.49
N PRO A 42 25.57 -12.41 4.38
CA PRO A 42 26.64 -13.41 4.37
C PRO A 42 27.97 -12.83 4.86
N GLY A 43 28.27 -11.56 4.57
CA GLY A 43 29.50 -10.91 5.01
C GLY A 43 29.70 -10.88 6.54
N VAL A 44 28.61 -10.84 7.31
CA VAL A 44 28.67 -10.89 8.78
C VAL A 44 28.98 -12.31 9.28
N VAL A 45 28.61 -13.34 8.52
CA VAL A 45 28.91 -14.74 8.86
C VAL A 45 30.36 -15.10 8.53
N ILE A 46 30.88 -14.55 7.43
CA ILE A 46 32.26 -14.79 6.98
C ILE A 46 33.27 -14.04 7.88
N GLY A 47 32.91 -12.83 8.34
CA GLY A 47 33.78 -12.00 9.17
C GLY A 47 34.89 -11.31 8.37
N LYS A 48 35.82 -10.65 9.08
CA LYS A 48 36.96 -9.99 8.45
C LYS A 48 37.95 -11.06 7.97
N LYS A 49 38.28 -11.08 6.67
CA LYS A 49 39.22 -12.05 6.05
C LYS A 49 38.88 -13.55 6.29
N GLY A 50 37.63 -13.88 6.63
CA GLY A 50 37.25 -15.28 6.89
C GLY A 50 37.59 -15.79 8.30
N GLU A 51 37.89 -14.92 9.26
CA GLU A 51 38.21 -15.34 10.63
C GLU A 51 37.02 -16.03 11.33
N ASP A 52 35.82 -15.46 11.21
CA ASP A 52 34.63 -15.96 11.92
C ASP A 52 34.16 -17.33 11.40
N ILE A 53 34.35 -17.61 10.11
CA ILE A 53 33.97 -18.91 9.53
C ILE A 53 34.90 -20.05 9.99
N GLU A 54 36.21 -19.78 10.14
CA GLU A 54 37.16 -20.77 10.65
C GLU A 54 36.93 -21.07 12.14
N LEU A 55 36.62 -20.04 12.93
CA LEU A 55 36.19 -20.20 14.32
C LEU A 55 34.91 -21.04 14.41
N LEU A 56 33.91 -20.74 13.57
CA LEU A 56 32.65 -21.46 13.54
C LEU A 56 32.85 -22.94 13.15
N LYS A 57 33.69 -23.22 12.15
CA LYS A 57 34.02 -24.58 11.71
C LYS A 57 34.66 -25.38 12.84
N THR A 58 35.62 -24.77 13.56
CA THR A 58 36.30 -25.40 14.69
C THR A 58 35.34 -25.75 15.82
N GLU A 59 34.44 -24.83 16.18
CA GLU A 59 33.44 -25.06 17.24
C GLU A 59 32.39 -26.09 16.84
N LEU A 60 31.92 -26.06 15.59
CA LEU A 60 30.98 -27.04 15.08
C LEU A 60 31.61 -28.43 15.05
N GLN A 61 32.88 -28.54 14.65
CA GLN A 61 33.62 -29.81 14.68
C GLN A 61 33.77 -30.35 16.10
N ARG A 62 34.10 -29.51 17.09
CA ARG A 62 34.17 -29.91 18.51
C ARG A 62 32.84 -30.45 19.04
N ARG A 63 31.72 -29.84 18.65
CA ARG A 63 30.38 -30.28 19.11
C ARG A 63 29.88 -31.54 18.39
N MET A 64 30.22 -31.68 17.12
CA MET A 64 29.71 -32.74 16.25
C MET A 64 30.57 -34.02 16.29
N GLY A 65 31.86 -33.92 16.63
CA GLY A 65 32.79 -35.05 16.62
C GLY A 65 33.07 -35.63 15.22
N VAL A 66 32.59 -34.98 14.17
CA VAL A 66 32.78 -35.36 12.76
C VAL A 66 33.34 -34.17 11.96
N PRO A 67 34.03 -34.40 10.84
CA PRO A 67 34.45 -33.33 9.95
C PRO A 67 33.27 -32.53 9.42
N VAL A 68 33.37 -31.20 9.53
CA VAL A 68 32.30 -30.26 9.18
C VAL A 68 32.68 -29.39 7.99
N HIS A 69 31.77 -29.27 7.04
CA HIS A 69 31.81 -28.29 5.95
C HIS A 69 30.69 -27.27 6.13
N VAL A 70 31.03 -25.98 6.06
CA VAL A 70 30.06 -24.87 6.19
C VAL A 70 29.94 -24.18 4.85
N ASN A 71 28.72 -24.13 4.32
CA ASN A 71 28.32 -23.40 3.12
C ASN A 71 27.42 -22.24 3.51
N ILE A 72 27.62 -21.07 2.89
CA ILE A 72 26.85 -19.86 3.18
C ILE A 72 26.13 -19.47 1.89
N GLU A 73 24.81 -19.49 1.92
CA GLU A 73 23.96 -19.08 0.81
C GLU A 73 23.25 -17.77 1.12
N GLU A 74 23.24 -16.86 0.15
CA GLU A 74 22.62 -15.56 0.27
C GLU A 74 21.12 -15.62 -0.05
N VAL A 75 20.31 -15.07 0.85
CA VAL A 75 18.88 -14.83 0.61
C VAL A 75 18.71 -13.55 -0.20
N ARG A 76 18.48 -13.68 -1.51
CA ARG A 76 18.34 -12.55 -2.45
C ARG A 76 17.21 -11.57 -2.10
N LYS A 77 16.10 -12.04 -1.54
CA LYS A 77 14.90 -11.24 -1.22
C LYS A 77 14.48 -11.44 0.25
N PRO A 78 15.15 -10.77 1.21
CA PRO A 78 14.92 -11.00 2.63
C PRO A 78 13.52 -10.59 3.10
N GLU A 79 12.87 -9.64 2.44
CA GLU A 79 11.53 -9.16 2.77
C GLU A 79 10.40 -10.10 2.32
N THR A 80 10.73 -11.19 1.62
CA THR A 80 9.78 -12.26 1.26
C THR A 80 9.96 -13.49 2.15
N ASP A 81 11.03 -13.55 2.93
CA ASP A 81 11.33 -14.65 3.85
C ASP A 81 10.63 -14.45 5.20
N ALA A 82 9.86 -15.44 5.64
CA ALA A 82 9.03 -15.28 6.83
C ALA A 82 9.86 -15.07 8.11
N GLN A 83 11.00 -15.77 8.25
CA GLN A 83 11.84 -15.69 9.45
C GLN A 83 12.51 -14.33 9.57
N LEU A 84 13.06 -13.83 8.47
CA LEU A 84 13.72 -12.51 8.46
C LEU A 84 12.74 -11.37 8.71
N ILE A 85 11.51 -11.46 8.19
CA ILE A 85 10.45 -10.50 8.50
C ILE A 85 10.08 -10.55 9.98
N ALA A 86 9.92 -11.75 10.55
CA ALA A 86 9.59 -11.92 11.96
C ALA A 86 10.68 -11.32 12.86
N ASP A 87 11.95 -11.63 12.59
CA ASP A 87 13.10 -11.12 13.34
C ASP A 87 13.25 -9.59 13.21
N SER A 88 12.97 -9.03 12.02
CA SER A 88 12.98 -7.58 11.82
C SER A 88 11.89 -6.89 12.65
N ILE A 89 10.70 -7.47 12.74
CA ILE A 89 9.60 -6.92 13.53
C ILE A 89 9.93 -7.01 15.02
N THR A 90 10.45 -8.14 15.50
CA THR A 90 10.80 -8.30 16.92
C THR A 90 11.90 -7.33 17.34
N GLN A 91 12.94 -7.15 16.54
CA GLN A 91 13.97 -6.13 16.79
C GLN A 91 13.37 -4.71 16.87
N GLN A 92 12.39 -4.39 16.02
CA GLN A 92 11.71 -3.10 16.06
C GLN A 92 10.86 -2.93 17.33
N LEU A 93 10.18 -4.00 17.77
CA LEU A 93 9.40 -4.00 19.02
C LEU A 93 10.29 -3.85 20.26
N GLU A 94 11.46 -4.51 20.29
CA GLU A 94 12.46 -4.35 21.35
C GLU A 94 12.97 -2.90 21.42
N ARG A 95 13.13 -2.25 20.26
CA ARG A 95 13.45 -0.81 20.14
C ARG A 95 12.27 0.13 20.40
N ARG A 96 11.16 -0.37 20.96
CA ARG A 96 9.96 0.39 21.35
C ARG A 96 9.26 1.10 20.18
N ILE A 97 9.42 0.60 18.95
CA ILE A 97 8.65 1.10 17.80
C ILE A 97 7.21 0.61 17.93
N MET A 98 6.25 1.49 17.60
CA MET A 98 4.83 1.15 17.64
C MET A 98 4.53 -0.08 16.76
N PHE A 99 3.96 -1.14 17.35
CA PHE A 99 3.76 -2.43 16.69
C PHE A 99 2.99 -2.32 15.35
N ARG A 100 1.94 -1.48 15.31
CA ARG A 100 1.17 -1.23 14.08
C ARG A 100 2.03 -0.67 12.94
N ARG A 101 2.98 0.21 13.26
CA ARG A 101 3.90 0.81 12.28
C ARG A 101 4.87 -0.24 11.74
N ALA A 102 5.48 -1.02 12.64
CA ALA A 102 6.40 -2.09 12.26
C ALA A 102 5.72 -3.11 11.33
N MET A 103 4.51 -3.58 11.69
CA MET A 103 3.77 -4.54 10.86
C MET A 103 3.33 -3.96 9.52
N LYS A 104 2.74 -2.75 9.48
CA LYS A 104 2.30 -2.14 8.21
C LYS A 104 3.47 -1.90 7.27
N ARG A 105 4.62 -1.47 7.79
CA ARG A 105 5.84 -1.29 7.00
C ARG A 105 6.34 -2.63 6.44
N ALA A 106 6.38 -3.68 7.26
CA ALA A 106 6.80 -5.00 6.84
C ALA A 106 5.89 -5.58 5.74
N MET A 107 4.57 -5.48 5.89
CA MET A 107 3.61 -5.94 4.87
C MET A 107 3.76 -5.21 3.55
N GLN A 108 3.85 -3.87 3.59
CA GLN A 108 4.04 -3.07 2.38
C GLN A 108 5.34 -3.42 1.66
N ASN A 109 6.42 -3.65 2.40
CA ASN A 109 7.70 -4.06 1.83
C ASN A 109 7.62 -5.44 1.16
N ALA A 110 6.96 -6.41 1.80
CA ALA A 110 6.78 -7.75 1.25
C ALA A 110 5.92 -7.74 -0.03
N MET A 111 4.78 -7.04 -0.01
CA MET A 111 3.91 -6.89 -1.17
C MET A 111 4.61 -6.17 -2.33
N ARG A 112 5.41 -5.13 -2.03
CA ARG A 112 6.19 -4.39 -3.03
C ARG A 112 7.23 -5.27 -3.75
N LEU A 113 7.78 -6.27 -3.06
CA LEU A 113 8.79 -7.19 -3.60
C LEU A 113 8.21 -8.45 -4.25
N GLY A 114 6.88 -8.50 -4.41
CA GLY A 114 6.18 -9.51 -5.21
C GLY A 114 5.59 -10.66 -4.41
N ALA A 115 5.47 -10.56 -3.08
CA ALA A 115 4.66 -11.51 -2.32
C ALA A 115 3.19 -11.42 -2.78
N GLN A 116 2.55 -12.57 -3.04
CA GLN A 116 1.14 -12.61 -3.45
C GLN A 116 0.18 -12.37 -2.28
N GLY A 117 0.66 -12.62 -1.06
CA GLY A 117 0.01 -12.17 0.15
C GLY A 117 0.85 -12.39 1.39
N ILE A 118 0.49 -11.67 2.45
CA ILE A 118 1.17 -11.72 3.74
C ILE A 118 0.14 -11.59 4.87
N LYS A 119 0.34 -12.37 5.92
CA LYS A 119 -0.39 -12.26 7.18
C LYS A 119 0.62 -12.12 8.31
N ILE A 120 0.45 -11.12 9.16
CA ILE A 120 1.30 -10.90 10.34
C ILE A 120 0.39 -10.86 11.56
N MET A 121 0.74 -11.63 12.59
CA MET A 121 0.05 -11.67 13.87
C MET A 121 1.03 -11.32 14.98
N SER A 122 0.62 -10.45 15.89
CA SER A 122 1.37 -10.11 17.10
C SER A 122 0.49 -10.35 18.31
N ALA A 123 1.00 -11.10 19.28
CA ALA A 123 0.31 -11.46 20.50
C ALA A 123 1.15 -11.10 21.73
N GLY A 124 0.54 -10.49 22.73
CA GLY A 124 1.19 -10.12 24.00
C GLY A 124 0.73 -8.76 24.51
N ARG A 125 1.54 -8.13 25.38
CA ARG A 125 1.29 -6.80 25.94
C ARG A 125 1.66 -5.68 24.95
N LEU A 126 0.87 -5.58 23.88
CA LEU A 126 1.13 -4.65 22.77
C LEU A 126 1.07 -3.18 23.24
N ASN A 127 2.15 -2.43 22.98
CA ASN A 127 2.40 -1.07 23.50
C ASN A 127 2.43 -0.97 25.05
N GLY A 128 2.72 -2.07 25.77
CA GLY A 128 2.85 -2.06 27.23
C GLY A 128 1.53 -2.02 28.00
N ILE A 129 0.39 -2.26 27.34
CA ILE A 129 -0.92 -2.35 28.00
C ILE A 129 -0.95 -3.57 28.94
N GLU A 130 -1.66 -3.46 30.06
CA GLU A 130 -1.73 -4.48 31.11
C GLU A 130 -2.28 -5.83 30.60
N ILE A 131 -3.39 -5.79 29.86
CA ILE A 131 -4.02 -6.99 29.31
C ILE A 131 -3.39 -7.32 27.95
N ALA A 132 -2.91 -8.56 27.83
CA ALA A 132 -2.39 -9.08 26.57
C ALA A 132 -3.51 -9.21 25.53
N ARG A 133 -3.20 -8.89 24.27
CA ARG A 133 -4.13 -9.04 23.15
C ARG A 133 -3.43 -9.57 21.91
N THR A 134 -4.21 -10.11 20.99
CA THR A 134 -3.73 -10.58 19.69
C THR A 134 -4.28 -9.69 18.59
N GLU A 135 -3.38 -9.12 17.80
CA GLU A 135 -3.70 -8.27 16.66
C GLU A 135 -3.11 -8.92 15.41
N TRP A 136 -3.88 -8.96 14.33
CA TRP A 136 -3.40 -9.47 13.06
C TRP A 136 -3.77 -8.54 11.92
N TYR A 137 -2.87 -8.47 10.95
CA TYR A 137 -3.07 -7.75 9.70
C TYR A 137 -2.81 -8.71 8.54
N ARG A 138 -3.60 -8.59 7.49
CA ARG A 138 -3.49 -9.41 6.28
C ARG A 138 -3.62 -8.54 5.05
N GLU A 139 -2.77 -8.79 4.07
CA GLU A 139 -2.77 -8.14 2.77
C GLU A 139 -2.58 -9.20 1.68
N GLY A 140 -3.29 -9.09 0.56
CA GLY A 140 -3.26 -10.09 -0.51
C GLY A 140 -3.93 -11.43 -0.15
N ARG A 141 -3.58 -12.49 -0.88
CA ARG A 141 -4.14 -13.85 -0.73
C ARG A 141 -3.22 -14.68 0.16
N VAL A 142 -3.76 -15.36 1.18
CA VAL A 142 -3.01 -16.31 2.01
C VAL A 142 -3.89 -17.56 2.23
N PRO A 143 -3.83 -18.53 1.31
CA PRO A 143 -4.66 -19.73 1.38
C PRO A 143 -4.02 -20.76 2.31
N LEU A 144 -4.50 -20.88 3.54
CA LEU A 144 -3.95 -21.81 4.54
C LEU A 144 -4.47 -23.25 4.43
N HIS A 145 -5.54 -23.48 3.69
CA HIS A 145 -6.13 -24.81 3.46
C HIS A 145 -5.60 -25.48 2.18
N THR A 146 -4.91 -24.71 1.32
CA THR A 146 -4.45 -25.17 0.01
C THR A 146 -3.05 -25.74 0.15
N LEU A 147 -2.89 -27.07 0.11
CA LEU A 147 -1.57 -27.71 0.29
C LEU A 147 -0.55 -27.39 -0.82
N ARG A 148 -1.02 -27.10 -2.05
CA ARG A 148 -0.16 -26.69 -3.17
C ARG A 148 0.42 -25.28 -3.02
N ALA A 149 -0.11 -24.48 -2.09
CA ALA A 149 0.31 -23.10 -1.90
C ALA A 149 1.67 -23.05 -1.19
N ASP A 150 2.64 -22.35 -1.78
CA ASP A 150 3.91 -22.04 -1.13
C ASP A 150 3.69 -20.94 -0.07
N VAL A 151 3.45 -21.38 1.16
CA VAL A 151 3.27 -20.50 2.32
C VAL A 151 4.44 -20.70 3.28
N ASP A 152 5.31 -19.72 3.33
CA ASP A 152 6.41 -19.64 4.28
C ASP A 152 5.87 -19.18 5.64
N TYR A 153 6.27 -19.86 6.70
CA TYR A 153 5.80 -19.61 8.06
C TYR A 153 6.97 -19.50 9.04
N ALA A 154 6.94 -18.46 9.87
CA ALA A 154 7.93 -18.29 10.91
C ALA A 154 7.36 -17.63 12.16
N THR A 155 8.08 -17.85 13.26
CA THR A 155 7.79 -17.27 14.58
C THR A 155 9.03 -16.61 15.17
N SER A 156 8.85 -15.46 15.79
CA SER A 156 9.89 -14.80 16.58
C SER A 156 9.29 -14.21 17.85
N GLU A 157 10.08 -14.18 18.91
CA GLU A 157 9.71 -13.60 20.20
C GLU A 157 10.52 -12.33 20.45
N ALA A 158 9.85 -11.25 20.83
CA ALA A 158 10.47 -10.01 21.25
C ALA A 158 10.48 -9.93 22.78
N LYS A 159 11.65 -9.71 23.38
CA LYS A 159 11.79 -9.55 24.83
C LYS A 159 11.69 -8.07 25.17
N THR A 160 10.51 -7.63 25.58
CA THR A 160 10.26 -6.24 25.97
C THR A 160 10.30 -6.08 27.50
N THR A 161 10.39 -4.84 27.98
CA THR A 161 10.35 -4.53 29.43
C THR A 161 9.08 -5.04 30.11
N TYR A 162 7.96 -5.10 29.39
CA TYR A 162 6.65 -5.50 29.94
C TYR A 162 6.37 -7.00 29.80
N GLY A 163 7.28 -7.77 29.20
CA GLY A 163 7.13 -9.20 28.93
C GLY A 163 7.44 -9.57 27.48
N ILE A 164 6.99 -10.75 27.08
CA ILE A 164 7.25 -11.32 25.74
C ILE A 164 6.12 -10.93 24.79
N ILE A 165 6.48 -10.48 23.58
CA ILE A 165 5.54 -10.32 22.46
C ILE A 165 5.90 -11.36 21.40
N GLY A 166 4.96 -12.25 21.10
CA GLY A 166 5.10 -13.24 20.04
C GLY A 166 4.66 -12.67 18.69
N VAL A 167 5.47 -12.87 17.65
CA VAL A 167 5.17 -12.48 16.27
C VAL A 167 5.12 -13.75 15.42
N LYS A 168 4.03 -13.92 14.67
CA LYS A 168 3.84 -15.00 13.70
C LYS A 168 3.64 -14.39 12.31
N VAL A 169 4.37 -14.87 11.33
CA VAL A 169 4.34 -14.35 9.95
C VAL A 169 4.04 -15.50 8.99
N TRP A 170 3.11 -15.27 8.07
CA TRP A 170 2.84 -16.12 6.91
C TRP A 170 3.07 -15.31 5.64
N VAL A 171 3.89 -15.81 4.73
CA VAL A 171 4.13 -15.19 3.42
C VAL A 171 3.76 -16.18 2.33
N TYR A 172 2.81 -15.80 1.49
CA TYR A 172 2.40 -16.59 0.33
C TYR A 172 3.16 -16.11 -0.91
N LYS A 173 3.99 -17.00 -1.46
CA LYS A 173 4.87 -16.72 -2.61
C LYS A 173 4.23 -17.11 -3.94
N GLY A 174 3.23 -18.01 -3.91
CA GLY A 174 2.51 -18.48 -5.08
C GLY A 174 2.07 -19.93 -4.92
N ASP A 175 1.37 -20.46 -5.91
CA ASP A 175 1.09 -21.90 -5.96
C ASP A 175 2.35 -22.59 -6.53
N THR A 176 2.84 -23.62 -5.84
CA THR A 176 3.84 -24.50 -6.46
C THR A 176 3.15 -25.28 -7.57
N LEU A 177 3.51 -25.01 -8.83
CA LEU A 177 3.27 -25.97 -9.90
C LEU A 177 4.03 -27.24 -9.51
N GLY A 178 3.36 -28.39 -9.55
CA GLY A 178 3.82 -29.61 -8.88
C GLY A 178 5.31 -29.91 -9.06
N ARG A 179 6.01 -30.03 -7.93
CA ARG A 179 7.24 -30.80 -7.71
C ARG A 179 8.15 -31.02 -8.94
N ASN A 180 9.19 -30.18 -9.06
CA ASN A 180 10.48 -30.34 -9.76
C ASN A 180 10.79 -29.44 -10.96
N ASP A 181 9.88 -28.61 -11.46
CA ASP A 181 10.27 -27.57 -12.42
C ASP A 181 10.74 -26.32 -11.68
N VAL A 182 12.06 -26.19 -11.53
CA VAL A 182 12.69 -24.92 -11.18
C VAL A 182 12.24 -23.92 -12.24
N PRO A 183 11.63 -22.77 -11.89
CA PRO A 183 11.30 -21.77 -12.88
C PRO A 183 12.62 -21.26 -13.45
N ILE A 184 12.87 -21.59 -14.73
CA ILE A 184 13.90 -20.93 -15.52
C ILE A 184 13.51 -19.46 -15.51
N VAL A 185 14.30 -18.66 -14.81
CA VAL A 185 14.14 -17.21 -14.82
C VAL A 185 14.53 -16.78 -16.23
N GLU A 186 13.55 -16.59 -17.11
CA GLU A 186 13.78 -15.88 -18.36
C GLU A 186 14.24 -14.47 -18.00
N GLU A 187 15.53 -14.20 -18.19
CA GLU A 187 16.01 -12.84 -18.25
C GLU A 187 15.26 -12.13 -19.40
N PRO A 188 14.71 -10.93 -19.19
CA PRO A 188 14.00 -10.23 -20.25
C PRO A 188 14.99 -9.89 -21.37
N ALA A 189 14.85 -10.61 -22.49
CA ALA A 189 15.62 -10.36 -23.70
C ALA A 189 15.36 -8.93 -24.18
N GLU A 190 16.45 -8.17 -24.37
CA GLU A 190 16.41 -6.85 -24.99
C GLU A 190 15.70 -6.90 -26.35
N ASP A 191 14.67 -6.07 -26.48
CA ASP A 191 13.82 -5.92 -27.66
C ASP A 191 14.60 -5.22 -28.81
N LYS A 192 15.47 -5.98 -29.48
CA LYS A 192 16.07 -5.61 -30.76
C LYS A 192 15.33 -6.32 -31.89
N ARG A 193 14.19 -5.76 -32.33
CA ARG A 193 13.69 -5.90 -33.70
C ARG A 193 12.69 -4.80 -34.07
N LEU A 194 13.29 -3.65 -34.38
CA LEU A 194 12.74 -2.73 -35.36
C LEU A 194 12.46 -3.44 -36.69
N ARG A 195 11.35 -3.02 -37.32
CA ARG A 195 11.06 -3.01 -38.77
C ARG A 195 10.63 -4.33 -39.42
N ARG A 196 9.30 -4.49 -39.56
CA ARG A 196 8.72 -4.80 -40.87
C ARG A 196 7.24 -4.39 -40.98
N ASN A 197 7.02 -3.42 -41.88
CA ASN A 197 5.86 -3.18 -42.74
C ASN A 197 4.49 -2.92 -42.10
N ALA A 198 4.19 -1.63 -41.95
CA ALA A 198 2.84 -1.10 -41.90
C ALA A 198 2.18 -1.22 -43.30
N ARG A 199 0.95 -1.76 -43.36
CA ARG A 199 0.00 -1.50 -44.44
C ARG A 199 -1.17 -0.68 -43.86
N PRO A 200 -1.54 0.47 -44.45
CA PRO A 200 -2.60 1.31 -43.95
C PRO A 200 -3.97 0.93 -44.54
N GLY A 201 -5.00 0.94 -43.68
CA GLY A 201 -6.39 1.00 -44.12
C GLY A 201 -7.22 -0.26 -43.90
N ASP A 202 -7.66 -0.49 -42.67
CA ASP A 202 -9.07 -0.77 -42.36
C ASP A 202 -9.27 -0.71 -40.84
N ARG A 203 -9.89 0.35 -40.31
CA ARG A 203 -10.27 0.45 -38.89
C ARG A 203 -11.75 0.74 -38.79
N ARG A 204 -12.55 -0.33 -38.79
CA ARG A 204 -13.88 -0.31 -38.17
C ARG A 204 -13.71 -0.20 -36.64
N PRO A 205 -14.54 0.58 -35.92
CA PRO A 205 -14.43 0.68 -34.47
C PRO A 205 -14.90 -0.63 -33.83
N ARG A 206 -13.96 -1.37 -33.23
CA ARG A 206 -14.26 -2.56 -32.42
C ARG A 206 -14.79 -2.07 -31.07
N ARG A 207 -15.97 -2.57 -30.72
CA ARG A 207 -16.68 -2.38 -29.46
C ARG A 207 -15.82 -2.95 -28.32
N ASP A 208 -15.22 -2.07 -27.52
CA ASP A 208 -14.41 -2.47 -26.36
C ASP A 208 -15.31 -2.99 -25.24
N GLY A 209 -15.28 -4.32 -25.10
CA GLY A 209 -15.62 -5.03 -23.88
C GLY A 209 -14.49 -4.93 -22.87
N GLU A 210 -14.89 -4.94 -21.60
CA GLU A 210 -14.12 -4.74 -20.39
C GLU A 210 -12.85 -5.59 -20.30
N GLY A 211 -11.71 -4.94 -20.02
CA GLY A 211 -10.44 -5.58 -19.71
C GLY A 211 -9.52 -4.58 -19.02
N GLY A 212 -9.31 -4.76 -17.73
CA GLY A 212 -8.64 -3.83 -16.83
C GLY A 212 -7.20 -3.51 -17.22
N GLY A 213 -6.95 -2.26 -17.61
CA GLY A 213 -5.64 -1.62 -17.64
C GLY A 213 -5.42 -0.72 -16.41
N PRO A 214 -4.17 -0.31 -16.14
CA PRO A 214 -3.73 0.20 -14.84
C PRO A 214 -4.51 1.48 -14.49
N GLU A 215 -5.21 1.41 -13.36
CA GLU A 215 -5.99 2.50 -12.79
C GLU A 215 -5.04 3.66 -12.47
N TRP A 216 -4.87 4.60 -13.41
CA TRP A 216 -4.46 5.96 -13.10
C TRP A 216 -5.54 6.52 -12.18
N ARG A 217 -5.42 6.22 -10.89
CA ARG A 217 -6.31 6.71 -9.85
C ARG A 217 -6.24 8.22 -9.86
N ILE A 218 -7.17 8.81 -10.59
CA ILE A 218 -7.77 10.09 -10.28
C ILE A 218 -7.96 10.05 -8.77
N THR A 219 -7.20 10.85 -8.03
CA THR A 219 -7.38 11.03 -6.59
C THR A 219 -8.78 11.60 -6.41
N MET A 220 -9.78 10.72 -6.32
CA MET A 220 -11.18 11.09 -6.28
C MET A 220 -11.37 11.97 -5.05
N LEU A 221 -11.89 13.18 -5.25
CA LEU A 221 -12.10 14.15 -4.18
C LEU A 221 -13.14 13.56 -3.22
N GLN A 222 -12.69 12.90 -2.15
CA GLN A 222 -13.56 12.21 -1.20
C GLN A 222 -13.03 12.37 0.23
N PRO A 223 -13.92 12.39 1.25
CA PRO A 223 -13.52 12.56 2.63
C PRO A 223 -12.75 11.34 3.14
N LYS A 224 -11.55 11.54 3.68
CA LYS A 224 -10.71 10.45 4.24
C LYS A 224 -11.29 9.85 5.53
N ARG A 225 -11.96 10.67 6.35
CA ARG A 225 -12.58 10.29 7.63
C ARG A 225 -13.81 11.16 7.87
N ARG A 226 -14.89 10.57 8.38
CA ARG A 226 -16.09 11.30 8.81
C ARG A 226 -16.61 10.75 10.13
N LYS A 227 -17.24 11.63 10.92
CA LYS A 227 -17.86 11.28 12.22
C LYS A 227 -18.98 10.26 12.06
N TYR A 228 -19.80 10.41 11.01
CA TYR A 228 -20.90 9.49 10.71
C TYR A 228 -20.79 8.90 9.30
N ARG A 229 -21.08 7.61 9.19
CA ARG A 229 -21.09 6.92 7.89
C ARG A 229 -22.31 7.29 7.05
N LYS A 230 -23.49 7.45 7.67
CA LYS A 230 -24.76 7.79 7.03
C LYS A 230 -25.34 9.04 7.71
N GLU A 231 -25.80 10.01 6.93
CA GLU A 231 -26.31 11.28 7.45
C GLU A 231 -27.74 11.55 6.98
N GLN A 232 -28.46 12.41 7.70
CA GLN A 232 -29.73 12.96 7.25
C GLN A 232 -29.48 13.96 6.12
N LYS A 233 -30.25 13.84 5.03
CA LYS A 233 -30.04 14.63 3.81
C LYS A 233 -30.46 16.09 4.01
N GLY A 234 -31.29 16.43 5.00
CA GLY A 234 -31.74 17.80 5.27
C GLY A 234 -32.41 18.48 4.06
N ARG A 235 -32.74 19.76 4.19
CA ARG A 235 -33.16 20.61 3.07
C ARG A 235 -32.07 21.66 2.80
N ASN A 236 -31.77 21.90 1.52
CA ASN A 236 -30.83 22.95 1.11
C ASN A 236 -31.60 24.25 0.86
N THR A 237 -31.66 25.11 1.89
CA THR A 237 -32.41 26.38 1.89
C THR A 237 -31.47 27.56 2.16
N GLY A 238 -31.94 28.78 1.86
CA GLY A 238 -31.20 30.02 2.10
C GLY A 238 -30.13 30.35 1.04
N VAL A 239 -29.39 31.43 1.33
CA VAL A 239 -28.26 31.94 0.52
C VAL A 239 -26.94 31.73 1.26
N ALA A 240 -25.84 31.62 0.52
CA ALA A 240 -24.52 31.42 1.11
C ALA A 240 -24.04 32.69 1.83
N THR A 241 -23.97 32.63 3.16
CA THR A 241 -23.41 33.69 4.00
C THR A 241 -21.88 33.59 4.13
N ARG A 242 -21.32 32.39 3.93
CA ARG A 242 -19.87 32.11 4.06
C ARG A 242 -19.26 31.62 2.76
N GLY A 243 -18.06 32.12 2.44
CA GLY A 243 -17.33 31.73 1.24
C GLY A 243 -18.04 32.19 -0.03
N ASN A 244 -18.64 33.38 0.01
CA ASN A 244 -19.36 34.05 -1.07
C ASN A 244 -18.53 35.13 -1.79
N ALA A 245 -17.42 35.54 -1.18
CA ALA A 245 -16.41 36.44 -1.73
C ALA A 245 -15.16 35.69 -2.21
N VAL A 246 -14.43 36.31 -3.13
CA VAL A 246 -13.11 35.83 -3.61
C VAL A 246 -12.09 36.13 -2.50
N SER A 247 -11.33 35.13 -2.03
CA SER A 247 -10.41 35.33 -0.88
C SER A 247 -8.95 35.00 -1.18
N PHE A 248 -8.69 34.02 -2.03
CA PHE A 248 -7.35 33.55 -2.39
C PHE A 248 -6.90 34.08 -3.74
N GLY A 249 -7.81 34.14 -4.72
CA GLY A 249 -7.49 34.60 -6.07
C GLY A 249 -7.90 36.04 -6.40
N GLU A 250 -7.68 36.41 -7.65
CA GLU A 250 -8.16 37.66 -8.26
C GLU A 250 -9.54 37.45 -8.92
N PHE A 251 -9.80 36.24 -9.43
CA PHE A 251 -11.04 35.91 -10.11
C PHE A 251 -11.72 34.69 -9.50
N GLY A 252 -13.04 34.64 -9.58
CA GLY A 252 -13.85 33.57 -8.99
C GLY A 252 -15.05 33.15 -9.83
N LEU A 253 -15.42 31.88 -9.70
CA LEU A 253 -16.66 31.34 -10.25
C LEU A 253 -17.68 31.13 -9.13
N LYS A 254 -18.72 31.96 -9.12
CA LYS A 254 -19.76 31.99 -8.09
C LYS A 254 -21.02 31.27 -8.57
N ALA A 255 -21.64 30.47 -7.71
CA ALA A 255 -22.92 29.85 -7.99
C ALA A 255 -24.05 30.87 -7.90
N VAL A 256 -24.89 30.93 -8.92
CA VAL A 256 -26.18 31.66 -8.90
C VAL A 256 -27.30 30.68 -8.56
N GLY A 257 -27.24 29.46 -9.12
CA GLY A 257 -28.18 28.39 -8.85
C GLY A 257 -27.88 27.62 -7.57
N ARG A 258 -28.90 26.90 -7.08
CA ARG A 258 -28.75 25.88 -6.04
C ARG A 258 -28.54 24.50 -6.67
N GLY A 259 -27.85 23.61 -5.99
CA GLY A 259 -27.68 22.25 -6.49
C GLY A 259 -26.78 21.37 -5.65
N ARG A 260 -26.54 20.16 -6.16
CA ARG A 260 -25.56 19.21 -5.62
C ARG A 260 -24.48 18.97 -6.66
N LEU A 261 -23.23 19.08 -6.27
CA LEU A 261 -22.09 18.80 -7.14
C LEU A 261 -21.37 17.54 -6.69
N THR A 262 -21.22 16.59 -7.60
CA THR A 262 -20.44 15.37 -7.36
C THR A 262 -18.94 15.64 -7.45
N ALA A 263 -18.11 14.82 -6.80
CA ALA A 263 -16.66 14.88 -6.93
C ALA A 263 -16.19 14.85 -8.40
N ARG A 264 -16.88 14.06 -9.24
CA ARG A 264 -16.59 13.95 -10.68
C ARG A 264 -16.84 15.26 -11.43
N GLN A 265 -17.95 15.94 -11.15
CA GLN A 265 -18.27 17.24 -11.76
C GLN A 265 -17.27 18.31 -11.31
N ILE A 266 -16.89 18.29 -10.03
CA ILE A 266 -15.91 19.24 -9.48
C ILE A 266 -14.54 19.06 -10.16
N GLU A 267 -14.09 17.82 -10.32
CA GLU A 267 -12.80 17.55 -10.97
C GLU A 267 -12.87 17.77 -12.49
N ALA A 268 -14.00 17.51 -13.13
CA ALA A 268 -14.20 17.77 -14.56
C ALA A 268 -14.08 19.28 -14.88
N ALA A 269 -14.69 20.14 -14.06
CA ALA A 269 -14.57 21.58 -14.18
C ALA A 269 -13.13 22.05 -13.90
N ARG A 270 -12.46 21.52 -12.85
CA ARG A 270 -11.05 21.81 -12.58
C ARG A 270 -10.15 21.46 -13.76
N ARG A 271 -10.29 20.26 -14.30
CA ARG A 271 -9.50 19.77 -15.43
C ARG A 271 -9.76 20.60 -16.69
N ALA A 272 -10.98 21.09 -16.90
CA ALA A 272 -11.29 22.00 -18.01
C ALA A 272 -10.50 23.32 -17.89
N MET A 273 -10.49 23.93 -16.70
CA MET A 273 -9.72 25.15 -16.43
C MET A 273 -8.22 24.91 -16.59
N THR A 274 -7.66 23.89 -15.93
CA THR A 274 -6.22 23.58 -16.00
C THR A 274 -5.74 23.33 -17.43
N ARG A 275 -6.55 22.65 -18.25
CA ARG A 275 -6.20 22.45 -19.67
C ARG A 275 -6.16 23.75 -20.46
N HIS A 276 -7.07 24.67 -20.18
CA HIS A 276 -7.16 25.95 -20.89
C HIS A 276 -6.00 26.89 -20.51
N ILE A 277 -5.65 26.95 -19.22
CA ILE A 277 -4.59 27.84 -18.69
C ILE A 277 -3.17 27.25 -18.88
N LYS A 278 -3.08 25.94 -19.17
CA LYS A 278 -1.82 25.20 -19.36
C LYS A 278 -0.93 25.21 -18.10
N ARG A 279 0.23 25.89 -18.13
CA ARG A 279 1.19 25.99 -17.01
C ARG A 279 1.09 27.32 -16.25
N GLY A 280 0.17 28.21 -16.64
CA GLY A 280 -0.04 29.49 -15.96
C GLY A 280 -1.04 29.37 -14.80
N GLY A 281 -0.91 30.25 -13.81
CA GLY A 281 -1.92 30.49 -12.79
C GLY A 281 -2.09 29.42 -11.70
N ARG A 282 -2.72 29.85 -10.60
CA ARG A 282 -3.10 29.01 -9.46
C ARG A 282 -4.61 28.86 -9.45
N ILE A 283 -5.11 27.65 -9.19
CA ILE A 283 -6.54 27.35 -9.11
C ILE A 283 -6.86 26.77 -7.74
N TRP A 284 -7.85 27.36 -7.06
CA TRP A 284 -8.39 26.85 -5.81
C TRP A 284 -9.77 26.27 -6.04
N ILE A 285 -10.03 25.12 -5.42
CA ILE A 285 -11.37 24.54 -5.30
C ILE A 285 -11.90 24.98 -3.94
N ARG A 286 -13.00 25.75 -3.92
CA ARG A 286 -13.59 26.31 -2.69
C ARG A 286 -14.66 25.41 -2.07
N ILE A 287 -15.01 24.34 -2.77
CA ILE A 287 -16.04 23.38 -2.38
C ILE A 287 -15.45 21.99 -2.23
N PHE A 288 -15.94 21.24 -1.26
CA PHE A 288 -15.50 19.86 -1.03
C PHE A 288 -16.73 18.96 -0.91
N PRO A 289 -16.76 17.81 -1.60
CA PRO A 289 -17.87 16.88 -1.54
C PRO A 289 -17.78 16.07 -0.24
N ASP A 290 -18.43 16.56 0.80
CA ASP A 290 -18.42 15.98 2.14
C ASP A 290 -19.68 15.18 2.43
N LYS A 291 -20.82 15.47 1.80
CA LYS A 291 -22.11 14.86 2.15
C LYS A 291 -22.35 13.52 1.46
N PRO A 292 -22.78 12.45 2.18
CA PRO A 292 -22.90 11.11 1.61
C PRO A 292 -24.26 10.95 0.94
N ILE A 293 -24.28 10.48 -0.31
CA ILE A 293 -25.50 10.00 -0.92
C ILE A 293 -25.56 8.49 -0.76
N SER A 294 -26.56 8.06 0.03
CA SER A 294 -26.95 6.66 0.10
C SER A 294 -28.03 6.38 -0.93
N GLN A 295 -27.88 5.25 -1.59
CA GLN A 295 -28.84 4.66 -2.51
C GLN A 295 -29.24 3.28 -1.97
N LYS A 296 -30.49 2.89 -2.22
CA LYS A 296 -30.97 1.53 -1.99
C LYS A 296 -31.27 0.90 -3.35
N PRO A 297 -31.05 -0.40 -3.52
CA PRO A 297 -31.61 -1.13 -4.66
C PRO A 297 -33.13 -0.98 -4.67
N ALA A 298 -33.71 -0.91 -5.87
CA ALA A 298 -35.13 -0.67 -6.06
C ALA A 298 -36.02 -1.78 -5.44
N GLU A 299 -35.47 -2.98 -5.28
CA GLU A 299 -36.16 -4.18 -4.78
C GLU A 299 -36.46 -4.14 -3.27
N VAL A 300 -35.81 -3.24 -2.51
CA VAL A 300 -35.88 -3.26 -1.03
C VAL A 300 -37.11 -2.52 -0.52
N ARG A 301 -37.97 -3.23 0.24
CA ARG A 301 -39.15 -2.66 0.92
C ARG A 301 -38.78 -1.49 1.86
N MET A 302 -39.72 -0.55 2.00
CA MET A 302 -39.58 0.58 2.93
C MET A 302 -39.50 0.06 4.38
N GLY A 303 -38.65 0.68 5.21
CA GLY A 303 -38.49 0.32 6.65
C GLY A 303 -37.06 -0.04 7.08
N ASN A 304 -36.25 -0.66 6.20
CA ASN A 304 -34.90 -1.16 6.55
C ASN A 304 -33.78 -0.09 6.63
N GLY A 305 -34.05 1.10 7.17
CA GLY A 305 -33.03 2.15 7.35
C GLY A 305 -32.51 2.77 6.05
N LYS A 306 -31.26 3.27 6.01
CA LYS A 306 -30.62 3.83 4.79
C LYS A 306 -29.62 2.85 4.18
N GLY A 307 -29.48 2.83 2.85
CA GLY A 307 -28.47 2.01 2.15
C GLY A 307 -27.02 2.44 2.41
N ASN A 308 -26.06 1.81 1.74
CA ASN A 308 -24.65 2.20 1.84
C ASN A 308 -24.39 3.54 1.11
N PRO A 309 -23.50 4.40 1.62
CA PRO A 309 -23.05 5.57 0.87
C PRO A 309 -22.32 5.13 -0.41
N GLU A 310 -22.78 5.60 -1.56
CA GLU A 310 -22.16 5.27 -2.85
C GLU A 310 -21.22 6.37 -3.33
N TYR A 311 -21.65 7.63 -3.20
CA TYR A 311 -20.85 8.78 -3.63
C TYR A 311 -21.08 9.98 -2.71
N TYR A 312 -20.16 10.94 -2.82
CA TYR A 312 -20.19 12.18 -2.05
C TYR A 312 -20.56 13.37 -2.94
N VAL A 313 -21.31 14.31 -2.35
CA VAL A 313 -21.73 15.55 -3.00
C VAL A 313 -21.41 16.75 -2.13
N ALA A 314 -21.08 17.86 -2.77
CA ALA A 314 -21.08 19.18 -2.17
C ALA A 314 -22.47 19.80 -2.35
N GLU A 315 -23.07 20.30 -1.26
CA GLU A 315 -24.32 21.06 -1.35
C GLU A 315 -24.02 22.53 -1.60
N ILE A 316 -24.58 23.06 -2.68
CA ILE A 316 -24.32 24.41 -3.15
C ILE A 316 -25.55 25.26 -2.90
N GLN A 317 -25.35 26.34 -2.16
CA GLN A 317 -26.30 27.43 -1.99
C GLN A 317 -26.01 28.54 -3.01
N PRO A 318 -27.04 29.29 -3.47
CA PRO A 318 -26.84 30.50 -4.25
C PRO A 318 -25.88 31.46 -3.54
N GLY A 319 -24.96 32.04 -4.30
CA GLY A 319 -23.92 32.95 -3.81
C GLY A 319 -22.63 32.26 -3.36
N LYS A 320 -22.53 30.93 -3.37
CA LYS A 320 -21.31 30.22 -2.95
C LYS A 320 -20.20 30.34 -4.01
N MET A 321 -18.97 30.66 -3.61
CA MET A 321 -17.80 30.60 -4.47
C MET A 321 -17.38 29.13 -4.68
N LEU A 322 -17.24 28.70 -5.94
CA LEU A 322 -16.91 27.31 -6.30
C LEU A 322 -15.42 27.14 -6.60
N TYR A 323 -14.87 28.07 -7.37
CA TYR A 323 -13.47 28.07 -7.76
C TYR A 323 -12.92 29.49 -7.72
N GLU A 324 -11.61 29.58 -7.50
CA GLU A 324 -10.87 30.83 -7.60
C GLU A 324 -9.62 30.62 -8.44
N MET A 325 -9.17 31.68 -9.08
CA MET A 325 -8.03 31.68 -9.98
C MET A 325 -7.20 32.94 -9.80
N ASP A 326 -5.89 32.80 -9.97
CA ASP A 326 -4.91 33.87 -9.78
C ASP A 326 -3.73 33.71 -10.76
N GLY A 327 -3.06 34.81 -11.07
CA GLY A 327 -1.88 34.82 -11.93
C GLY A 327 -2.18 34.58 -13.42
N VAL A 328 -3.34 35.05 -13.88
CA VAL A 328 -3.79 34.97 -15.28
C VAL A 328 -4.47 36.28 -15.70
N ASN A 329 -4.45 36.59 -16.99
CA ASN A 329 -5.23 37.73 -17.51
C ASN A 329 -6.74 37.47 -17.36
N GLU A 330 -7.54 38.53 -17.17
CA GLU A 330 -8.99 38.48 -17.01
C GLU A 330 -9.69 37.78 -18.19
N GLU A 331 -9.26 38.07 -19.42
CA GLU A 331 -9.82 37.43 -20.62
C GLU A 331 -9.65 35.90 -20.60
N LEU A 332 -8.45 35.45 -20.23
CA LEU A 332 -8.11 34.04 -20.11
C LEU A 332 -8.88 33.38 -18.95
N ALA A 333 -9.02 34.09 -17.83
CA ALA A 333 -9.80 33.63 -16.68
C ALA A 333 -11.28 33.48 -17.04
N ARG A 334 -11.86 34.46 -17.74
CA ARG A 334 -13.26 34.47 -18.16
C ARG A 334 -13.56 33.29 -19.08
N GLU A 335 -12.70 33.01 -20.05
CA GLU A 335 -12.87 31.86 -20.96
C GLU A 335 -12.67 30.52 -20.24
N ALA A 336 -11.65 30.41 -19.38
CA ALA A 336 -11.44 29.21 -18.55
C ALA A 336 -12.67 28.90 -17.67
N PHE A 337 -13.24 29.93 -17.05
CA PHE A 337 -14.43 29.80 -16.22
C PHE A 337 -15.70 29.52 -17.02
N ARG A 338 -15.84 30.03 -18.25
CA ARG A 338 -16.93 29.67 -19.16
C ARG A 338 -16.92 28.18 -19.48
N LEU A 339 -15.75 27.63 -19.79
CA LEU A 339 -15.56 26.20 -20.03
C LEU A 339 -15.85 25.36 -18.77
N ALA A 340 -15.47 25.85 -17.59
CA ALA A 340 -15.77 25.20 -16.31
C ALA A 340 -17.27 25.20 -16.01
N ALA A 341 -17.95 26.33 -16.20
CA ALA A 341 -19.38 26.50 -15.99
C ALA A 341 -20.20 25.50 -16.83
N ALA A 342 -19.79 25.25 -18.08
CA ALA A 342 -20.43 24.27 -18.95
C ALA A 342 -20.35 22.82 -18.44
N LYS A 343 -19.47 22.52 -17.47
CA LYS A 343 -19.35 21.20 -16.83
C LYS A 343 -20.18 21.08 -15.55
N LEU A 344 -20.79 22.16 -15.07
CA LEU A 344 -21.55 22.18 -13.83
C LEU A 344 -23.06 22.18 -14.11
N PRO A 345 -23.86 21.39 -13.37
CA PRO A 345 -25.32 21.33 -13.52
C PRO A 345 -26.05 22.52 -12.86
N LEU A 346 -25.40 23.68 -12.68
CA LEU A 346 -25.99 24.85 -12.03
C LEU A 346 -25.47 26.14 -12.66
N LYS A 347 -26.32 27.18 -12.67
CA LYS A 347 -25.97 28.50 -13.22
C LYS A 347 -24.88 29.14 -12.36
N THR A 348 -23.84 29.65 -13.00
CA THR A 348 -22.70 30.32 -12.35
C THR A 348 -22.45 31.70 -12.97
N MET A 349 -21.77 32.56 -12.22
CA MET A 349 -21.39 33.91 -12.60
C MET A 349 -19.90 34.11 -12.32
N PHE A 350 -19.22 34.81 -13.22
CA PHE A 350 -17.84 35.26 -13.04
C PHE A 350 -17.81 36.45 -12.09
N VAL A 351 -16.84 36.48 -11.16
CA VAL A 351 -16.67 37.55 -10.19
C VAL A 351 -15.18 37.91 -10.14
N ALA A 352 -14.87 39.20 -10.31
CA ALA A 352 -13.54 39.74 -10.05
C ALA A 352 -13.46 40.25 -8.61
N ARG A 353 -12.28 40.16 -7.99
CA ARG A 353 -12.02 40.69 -6.67
C ARG A 353 -12.01 42.23 -6.75
N GLN A 354 -12.98 42.86 -6.10
CA GLN A 354 -12.93 44.30 -5.88
C GLN A 354 -11.96 44.57 -4.72
N ILE A 355 -10.87 45.28 -5.01
CA ILE A 355 -9.97 45.82 -4.00
C ILE A 355 -10.59 47.14 -3.55
N GLY A 356 -11.35 47.12 -2.46
CA GLY A 356 -11.88 48.34 -1.82
C GLY A 356 -13.38 48.30 -1.53
N ALA A 357 -13.70 48.01 -0.27
CA ALA A 357 -14.76 48.63 0.54
C ALA A 357 -14.47 48.31 2.01
#